data_AF-A0A353DLJ3-F1
#
_entry.id   AF-A0A353DLJ3-F1
#
_cell.length_a   1.000
_cell.length_b   1.000
_cell.length_c   1.000
_cell.angle_alpha   90.00
_cell.angle_beta   90.00
_cell.angle_gamma   90.00
#
_symmetry.space_group_name_H-M   'P 1'
#
loop_
_entity.id
_entity.type
_entity.pdbx_description
1 polymer ?
#
loop_
_entity_poly.entity_id
_entity_poly.type
_entity_poly.pdbx_seq_one_letter_code
_entity_poly.pdbx_strand_id
1 'polypeptide(L)'
;MASNDKMGTERIGKLLFRFSLPCVISLLISSLYNLVDQIFVGNSSLGYLGNAATGVVYPIVVVTQAFAWGFGDGCASFLAICQGKKETLKASKAMGTGISLTFV
;
A
#
# COMPACT_ATOMS: atom_id res chain seq x y z
N MET A 1 9.34 7.20 20.58
CA MET A 1 8.11 8.01 20.76
C MET A 1 8.32 9.51 20.49
N ALA A 2 9.38 9.92 19.77
CA ALA A 2 9.78 11.33 19.59
C ALA A 2 9.46 11.92 18.19
N SER A 3 8.81 11.19 17.28
CA SER A 3 8.48 11.68 15.91
C SER A 3 7.05 12.20 15.75
N ASN A 4 6.09 11.78 16.59
CA ASN A 4 4.67 12.16 16.45
C ASN A 4 4.37 13.61 16.86
N ASP A 5 5.26 14.24 17.63
CA ASP A 5 5.07 15.61 18.11
C ASP A 5 4.95 16.63 16.96
N LYS A 6 5.61 16.34 15.84
CA LYS A 6 5.59 17.17 14.64
C LYS A 6 4.30 17.01 13.81
N MET A 7 3.62 15.86 13.87
CA MET A 7 2.39 15.65 13.08
C MET A 7 1.20 16.42 13.64
N GLY A 8 1.16 16.64 14.96
CA GLY A 8 0.10 17.41 15.61
C GLY A 8 0.31 18.93 15.65
N THR A 9 1.52 19.41 15.33
CA THR A 9 1.92 20.82 15.53
C THR A 9 2.33 21.56 14.26
N GLU A 10 2.79 20.84 13.22
CA GLU A 10 3.23 21.46 11.96
C GLU A 10 2.05 21.82 11.03
N ARG A 11 2.32 22.70 10.07
CA ARG A 11 1.32 23.11 9.06
C ARG A 11 0.96 21.93 8.14
N ILE A 12 -0.34 21.75 7.90
CA ILE A 12 -0.89 20.66 7.08
C ILE A 12 -0.24 20.56 5.70
N GLY A 13 -0.05 21.67 4.98
CA GLY A 13 0.55 21.66 3.64
C GLY A 13 1.99 21.14 3.61
N LYS A 14 2.79 21.44 4.64
CA LYS A 14 4.17 20.95 4.78
C LYS A 14 4.20 19.45 5.08
N LEU A 15 3.28 18.99 5.93
CA LEU A 15 3.10 17.56 6.25
C LEU A 15 2.65 16.78 5.01
N LEU A 16 1.64 17.28 4.29
CA LEU A 16 1.15 16.70 3.05
C LEU A 16 2.29 16.52 2.06
N PHE A 17 3.04 17.58 1.74
CA PHE A 17 4.15 17.48 0.80
C PHE A 17 5.23 16.49 1.26
N ARG A 18 5.58 16.50 2.55
CA ARG A 18 6.61 15.62 3.12
C ARG A 18 6.25 14.14 3.04
N PHE A 19 4.97 13.79 3.17
CA PHE A 19 4.51 12.40 3.11
C PHE A 19 4.03 11.97 1.71
N SER A 20 3.42 12.88 0.95
CA SER A 20 2.92 12.58 -0.40
C SER A 20 4.04 12.42 -1.41
N LEU A 21 5.11 13.21 -1.31
CA LEU A 21 6.24 13.10 -2.23
C LEU A 21 6.87 11.69 -2.25
N PRO A 22 7.29 11.11 -1.10
CA PRO A 22 7.80 9.74 -1.10
C PRO A 22 6.73 8.72 -1.51
N CYS A 23 5.46 8.91 -1.14
CA CYS A 23 4.36 8.02 -1.54
C CYS A 23 4.19 7.97 -3.07
N VAL A 24 4.17 9.14 -3.73
CA VAL A 24 4.08 9.23 -5.19
C VAL A 24 5.29 8.58 -5.86
N ILE A 25 6.50 8.81 -5.34
CA ILE A 25 7.71 8.16 -5.86
C ILE A 25 7.60 6.63 -5.72
N SER A 26 7.12 6.11 -4.59
CA SER A 26 6.91 4.67 -4.40
C SER A 26 5.91 4.09 -5.40
N LEU A 27 4.80 4.78 -5.66
CA LEU A 27 3.80 4.36 -6.66
C LEU A 27 4.37 4.39 -8.08
N LEU A 28 5.19 5.40 -8.42
CA LEU A 28 5.88 5.48 -9.70
C LEU A 28 6.88 4.33 -9.89
N ILE A 29 7.70 4.01 -8.88
CA ILE A 29 8.65 2.90 -8.93
C ILE A 29 7.91 1.56 -9.07
N SER A 30 6.82 1.36 -8.34
CA SER A 30 5.99 0.16 -8.46
C SER A 30 5.40 0.04 -9.88
N SER A 31 4.94 1.14 -10.46
CA SER A 31 4.42 1.16 -11.83
C SER A 31 5.52 0.85 -12.86
N LEU A 32 6.72 1.41 -12.66
CA LEU A 32 7.88 1.11 -13.49
C LEU A 32 8.28 -0.37 -13.39
N TYR A 33 8.23 -0.95 -12.20
CA TYR A 33 8.49 -2.38 -12.00
C TYR A 33 7.51 -3.23 -12.83
N ASN A 34 6.21 -2.92 -12.80
CA ASN A 34 5.21 -3.63 -13.61
C ASN A 34 5.49 -3.51 -15.13
N LEU A 35 5.92 -2.34 -15.60
CA LEU A 35 6.28 -2.14 -17.01
C LEU A 35 7.53 -2.94 -17.40
N VAL A 36 8.56 -2.88 -16.56
CA VAL A 36 9.81 -3.58 -16.81
C VAL A 36 9.57 -5.10 -16.81
N ASP A 37 8.78 -5.62 -15.87
CA ASP A 37 8.40 -7.04 -15.82
C ASP A 37 7.75 -7.50 -17.13
N GLN A 38 6.77 -6.76 -17.66
CA GLN A 38 6.14 -7.07 -18.95
C GLN A 38 7.10 -6.99 -20.15
N ILE A 39 8.09 -6.10 -20.11
CA ILE A 39 9.15 -6.03 -21.13
C ILE A 39 10.05 -7.26 -21.07
N PHE A 40 10.43 -7.72 -19.88
CA PHE A 40 11.24 -8.93 -19.72
C PHE A 40 10.48 -10.17 -20.16
N VAL A 41 9.21 -10.31 -19.79
CA VAL A 41 8.34 -11.40 -20.27
C VAL A 41 8.17 -11.32 -21.80
N GLY A 42 7.96 -10.12 -22.34
CA GLY A 42 7.84 -9.88 -23.78
C GLY A 42 9.10 -10.24 -24.59
N ASN A 43 10.29 -10.10 -24.01
CA ASN A 43 11.57 -10.48 -24.62
C ASN A 43 11.98 -11.95 -24.34
N SER A 44 11.18 -12.69 -23.56
CA SER A 44 11.44 -14.11 -23.30
C SER A 44 11.05 -15.00 -24.49
N SER A 45 11.40 -16.28 -24.43
CA SER A 45 10.96 -17.28 -25.43
C SER A 45 9.43 -17.44 -25.50
N LEU A 46 8.70 -17.06 -24.45
CA LEU A 46 7.24 -17.05 -24.40
C LEU A 46 6.65 -15.75 -24.97
N GLY A 47 7.41 -14.66 -24.92
CA GLY A 47 7.07 -13.35 -25.49
C GLY A 47 5.62 -12.93 -25.31
N TYR A 48 4.90 -12.82 -26.44
CA TYR A 48 3.48 -12.46 -26.49
C TYR A 48 2.58 -13.42 -25.70
N LEU A 49 2.83 -14.74 -25.79
CA LEU A 49 2.04 -15.73 -25.06
C LEU A 49 2.21 -15.60 -23.54
N GLY A 50 3.42 -15.24 -23.10
CA GLY A 50 3.69 -14.94 -21.69
C GLY A 50 2.86 -13.77 -21.19
N ASN A 51 2.85 -12.65 -21.92
CA ASN A 51 2.06 -11.47 -21.57
C ASN A 51 0.54 -11.71 -21.67
N ALA A 52 0.09 -12.53 -22.62
CA ALA A 52 -1.32 -12.92 -22.70
C ALA A 52 -1.74 -13.74 -21.48
N ALA A 53 -0.91 -14.68 -21.03
CA ALA A 53 -1.17 -15.48 -19.84
C ALA A 53 -1.23 -14.61 -18.57
N THR A 54 -0.31 -13.66 -18.39
CA THR A 54 -0.36 -12.74 -17.24
C THR A 54 -1.60 -11.85 -17.29
N GLY A 55 -2.01 -11.39 -18.48
CA GLY A 55 -3.25 -10.64 -18.67
C GLY A 55 -4.51 -11.43 -18.27
N VAL A 56 -4.57 -12.73 -18.59
CA VAL A 56 -5.69 -13.61 -18.20
C VAL A 56 -5.73 -13.86 -16.68
N VAL A 57 -4.56 -13.96 -16.03
CA VAL A 57 -4.46 -14.16 -14.57
C VAL A 57 -4.68 -12.85 -13.79
N TYR A 58 -4.47 -11.69 -14.42
CA TYR A 58 -4.52 -10.37 -13.77
C TYR A 58 -5.79 -10.10 -12.93
N PRO A 59 -7.02 -10.49 -13.35
CA PRO A 59 -8.21 -10.31 -12.51
C PRO A 59 -8.10 -10.96 -11.12
N ILE A 60 -7.44 -12.13 -11.02
CA ILE A 60 -7.22 -12.80 -9.73
C ILE A 60 -6.28 -11.97 -8.86
N VAL A 61 -5.22 -11.42 -9.46
CA VAL A 61 -4.28 -10.53 -8.76
C VAL A 61 -5.01 -9.29 -8.24
N VAL A 62 -5.87 -8.68 -9.05
CA VAL A 62 -6.66 -7.49 -8.67
C VAL A 62 -7.59 -7.80 -7.50
N VAL A 63 -8.27 -8.95 -7.50
CA VAL A 63 -9.15 -9.36 -6.39
C VAL A 63 -8.35 -9.50 -5.10
N THR A 64 -7.22 -10.22 -5.14
CA THR A 64 -6.34 -10.38 -3.98
C THR A 64 -5.81 -9.03 -3.47
N GLN A 65 -5.41 -8.15 -4.39
CA GLN A 65 -4.93 -6.80 -4.05
C GLN A 65 -6.04 -5.95 -3.41
N ALA A 66 -7.28 -6.06 -3.88
CA ALA A 66 -8.42 -5.34 -3.33
C ALA A 66 -8.70 -5.73 -1.87
N PHE A 67 -8.61 -7.01 -1.52
CA PHE A 67 -8.71 -7.45 -0.13
C PHE A 67 -7.55 -6.91 0.72
N ALA A 68 -6.32 -7.03 0.22
CA ALA A 68 -5.13 -6.56 0.94
C ALA A 68 -5.17 -5.04 1.22
N TRP A 69 -5.51 -4.23 0.21
CA TRP A 69 -5.66 -2.78 0.38
C TRP A 69 -6.87 -2.41 1.23
N GLY A 70 -8.01 -3.07 1.04
CA GLY A 70 -9.21 -2.81 1.82
C GLY A 70 -8.98 -2.92 3.33
N PHE A 71 -8.36 -4.02 3.77
CA PHE A 71 -8.05 -4.20 5.19
C PHE A 71 -6.80 -3.43 5.63
N GLY A 72 -5.75 -3.37 4.79
CA GLY A 72 -4.52 -2.65 5.09
C GLY A 72 -4.73 -1.16 5.29
N ASP A 73 -5.28 -0.48 4.28
CA ASP A 73 -5.53 0.96 4.32
C ASP A 73 -6.66 1.30 5.30
N GLY A 74 -7.64 0.42 5.46
CA GLY A 74 -8.68 0.52 6.47
C GLY A 74 -8.09 0.52 7.90
N CYS A 75 -7.18 -0.40 8.19
CA CYS A 75 -6.49 -0.46 9.48
C CYS A 75 -5.58 0.74 9.71
N ALA A 76 -4.86 1.20 8.68
CA ALA A 76 -4.04 2.41 8.74
C ALA A 76 -4.88 3.66 9.05
N SER A 77 -6.04 3.78 8.40
CA SER A 77 -7.00 4.87 8.64
C SER A 77 -7.56 4.83 10.07
N PHE A 78 -7.96 3.64 10.54
CA PHE A 78 -8.43 3.47 11.92
C PHE A 78 -7.35 3.80 12.96
N LEU A 79 -6.10 3.39 12.69
CA LEU A 79 -4.96 3.70 13.52
C LEU A 79 -4.70 5.22 13.59
N ALA A 80 -4.80 5.95 12.48
CA ALA A 80 -4.67 7.41 12.48
C ALA A 80 -5.74 8.07 13.38
N ILE A 81 -6.99 7.58 13.34
CA ILE A 81 -8.07 8.05 14.21
C ILE A 81 -7.77 7.76 15.69
N CYS A 82 -7.37 6.53 16.03
CA CYS A 82 -7.04 6.17 17.41
C CYS A 82 -5.84 6.97 17.94
N GLN A 83 -4.84 7.26 17.10
CA GLN A 83 -3.71 8.11 17.48
C GLN A 83 -4.16 9.54 17.79
N GLY A 84 -5.06 10.11 16.97
CA GLY A 84 -5.66 11.42 17.25
C GLY A 84 -6.46 11.45 18.56
N LYS A 85 -7.11 10.33 18.92
CA LYS A 85 -7.86 10.16 20.19
C LYS A 85 -6.98 9.71 21.38
N LYS A 86 -5.68 9.48 21.18
CA LYS A 86 -4.76 8.89 22.17
C LYS A 86 -5.18 7.49 22.69
N GLU A 87 -5.92 6.73 21.90
CA GLU A 87 -6.40 5.37 22.23
C GLU A 87 -5.42 4.27 21.76
N THR A 88 -4.23 4.21 22.36
CA THR A 88 -3.14 3.32 21.90
C THR A 88 -3.46 1.82 21.99
N LEU A 89 -4.18 1.38 23.01
CA LEU A 89 -4.59 -0.03 23.17
C LEU A 89 -5.53 -0.51 22.05
N LYS A 90 -6.49 0.32 21.65
CA LYS A 90 -7.40 0.02 20.53
C LYS A 90 -6.64 -0.02 19.20
N ALA A 91 -5.69 0.88 19.00
CA ALA A 91 -4.83 0.89 17.81
C ALA A 91 -4.03 -0.41 17.67
N SER A 92 -3.38 -0.87 18.75
CA SER A 92 -2.60 -2.12 18.73
C SER A 92 -3.46 -3.35 18.44
N LYS A 93 -4.66 -3.43 19.03
CA LYS A 93 -5.60 -4.54 18.79
C LYS A 93 -6.10 -4.55 17.34
N ALA A 94 -6.39 -3.37 16.78
CA ALA A 94 -6.81 -3.23 15.38
C ALA A 94 -5.70 -3.63 14.41
N MET A 95 -4.45 -3.22 14.64
CA MET A 95 -3.31 -3.66 13.82
C MET A 95 -3.13 -5.18 13.86
N GLY A 96 -3.17 -5.79 15.05
CA GLY A 96 -3.03 -7.25 15.18
C GLY A 96 -4.12 -8.00 14.43
N THR A 97 -5.38 -7.58 14.59
CA THR A 97 -6.53 -8.18 13.90
C THR A 97 -6.44 -7.98 12.39
N GLY A 98 -6.06 -6.77 11.93
CA GLY A 98 -5.89 -6.44 10.53
C GLY A 98 -4.83 -7.28 9.83
N ILE A 99 -3.66 -7.42 10.45
CA ILE A 99 -2.57 -8.25 9.91
C ILE A 99 -3.00 -9.72 9.84
N SER A 100 -3.63 -10.25 10.90
CA SER A 100 -4.12 -11.63 10.90
C SER A 100 -5.18 -11.87 9.81
N LEU A 101 -6.07 -10.91 9.58
CA LEU A 101 -7.12 -11.02 8.56
C LEU A 101 -6.58 -10.92 7.13
N THR A 102 -5.53 -10.12 6.90
CA THR A 102 -4.91 -10.00 5.56
C THR A 102 -4.03 -11.20 5.22
N PHE A 103 -3.48 -11.90 6.22
CA PHE A 103 -2.61 -13.07 6.01
C PHE A 103 -3.37 -14.40 5.89
N VAL A 104 -4.59 -14.47 6.42
CA VAL A 104 -5.51 -15.61 6.31
C VAL A 104 -6.34 -15.48 5.03
#